data_AF-A0A5J6F8F9-F1
#
_entry.id   AF-A0A5J6F8F9-F1
#
_cell.length_a   1.000
_cell.length_b   1.000
_cell.length_c   1.000
_cell.angle_alpha   90.00
_cell.angle_beta   90.00
_cell.angle_gamma   90.00
#
_symmetry.space_group_name_H-M   'P 1'
#
loop_
_entity.id
_entity.type
_entity.pdbx_description
1 polymer ?
#
loop_
_entity_poly.entity_id
_entity_poly.type
_entity_poly.pdbx_seq_one_letter_code
_entity_poly.pdbx_strand_id
1 'polypeptide(L)' 'MTHKVADCRKYPSVSNCSLTLSGEEDEVVRAAAEHAVSVHEHTDSPELREQIRASLEDERAAV' A
#
# COMPACT_ATOMS: atom_id res chain seq x y z
N MET A 1 -0.80 17.73 -4.79
CA MET A 1 -1.28 16.42 -5.26
C MET A 1 -2.21 15.88 -4.19
N THR A 2 -3.15 15.01 -4.54
CA THR A 2 -4.01 14.38 -3.50
C THR A 2 -3.19 13.26 -2.87
N HIS A 3 -3.06 13.26 -1.55
CA HIS A 3 -2.44 12.15 -0.83
C HIS A 3 -3.15 10.83 -1.16
N LYS A 4 -2.38 9.75 -1.12
CA LYS A 4 -2.84 8.39 -1.39
C LYS A 4 -2.85 7.56 -0.12
N VAL A 5 -3.61 6.47 -0.15
CA VAL A 5 -3.73 5.51 0.95
C VAL A 5 -3.60 4.09 0.40
N ALA A 6 -2.67 3.33 0.98
CA ALA A 6 -2.66 1.87 0.90
C ALA A 6 -3.28 1.31 2.20
N ASP A 7 -4.42 0.63 2.11
CA ASP A 7 -5.10 0.04 3.26
C ASP A 7 -5.02 -1.49 3.23
N CYS A 8 -4.08 -2.06 3.99
CA CYS A 8 -3.87 -3.50 4.05
C CYS A 8 -5.09 -4.25 4.62
N ARG A 9 -5.95 -3.58 5.40
CA ARG A 9 -7.14 -4.18 6.01
C ARG A 9 -8.18 -4.60 4.97
N LYS A 10 -8.12 -4.05 3.76
CA LYS A 10 -9.05 -4.36 2.66
C LYS A 10 -8.71 -5.65 1.93
N TYR A 11 -7.55 -6.25 2.20
CA TYR A 11 -7.10 -7.47 1.54
C TYR A 11 -7.13 -8.65 2.50
N PRO A 12 -7.57 -9.84 2.04
CA PRO A 12 -7.43 -11.05 2.82
C PRO A 12 -5.93 -11.35 3.00
N SER A 13 -5.46 -11.26 4.24
CA SER A 13 -4.05 -11.45 4.58
C SER A 13 -3.93 -12.48 5.70
N VAL A 14 -3.03 -13.45 5.53
CA VAL A 14 -2.69 -14.44 6.57
C VAL A 14 -2.15 -13.75 7.83
N SER A 15 -1.47 -12.61 7.66
CA SER A 15 -0.88 -11.84 8.74
C SER A 15 -1.90 -10.98 9.52
N ASN A 16 -3.18 -10.95 9.11
CA ASN A 16 -4.20 -10.04 9.65
C ASN A 16 -3.69 -8.59 9.75
N CYS A 17 -3.04 -8.11 8.70
CA CYS A 17 -2.38 -6.81 8.70
C CYS A 17 -3.38 -5.67 8.93
N SER A 18 -3.12 -4.86 9.97
CA SER A 18 -3.96 -3.72 10.34
C SER A 18 -3.42 -2.38 9.83
N LEU A 19 -2.34 -2.40 9.03
CA LEU A 19 -1.67 -1.18 8.61
C LEU A 19 -2.46 -0.42 7.55
N THR A 20 -2.35 0.89 7.63
CA THR A 20 -2.78 1.84 6.62
C THR A 20 -1.64 2.83 6.44
N LEU A 21 -1.16 2.99 5.21
CA LEU A 21 -0.06 3.87 4.85
C LEU A 21 -0.61 5.02 4.02
N SER A 22 -0.32 6.27 4.40
CA SER A 22 -0.73 7.44 3.63
C SER A 22 0.41 8.46 3.42
N GLY A 23 0.33 9.20 2.32
CA GLY A 23 1.37 10.13 1.87
C GLY A 23 1.29 10.42 0.37
N GLU A 24 2.36 10.94 -0.23
CA GLU A 24 2.43 11.09 -1.69
C GLU A 24 2.51 9.72 -2.37
N GLU A 25 2.00 9.62 -3.60
CA GLU A 25 1.82 8.32 -4.29
C GLU A 25 3.11 7.47 -4.30
N ASP A 26 4.25 8.06 -4.70
CA ASP A 26 5.51 7.32 -4.79
C ASP A 26 6.07 6.92 -3.42
N GLU A 27 5.78 7.70 -2.37
CA GLU A 27 6.17 7.36 -0.99
C GLU A 27 5.38 6.14 -0.52
N VAL A 28 4.06 6.14 -0.77
CA VAL A 28 3.16 5.05 -0.39
C VAL A 28 3.47 3.78 -1.19
N VAL A 29 3.72 3.87 -2.50
CA VAL A 29 4.11 2.70 -3.32
C VAL A 29 5.38 2.07 -2.78
N ARG A 30 6.41 2.88 -2.47
CA ARG A 30 7.68 2.37 -1.94
C ARG A 30 7.48 1.69 -0.57
N ALA A 31 6.79 2.35 0.36
CA ALA A 31 6.55 1.82 1.70
C ALA A 31 5.69 0.54 1.67
N ALA A 32 4.64 0.52 0.86
CA ALA A 32 3.77 -0.64 0.72
C ALA A 32 4.48 -1.83 0.06
N ALA A 33 5.37 -1.59 -0.91
CA ALA A 33 6.18 -2.65 -1.51
C ALA A 33 7.17 -3.25 -0.49
N GLU A 34 7.89 -2.41 0.27
CA GLU A 34 8.78 -2.87 1.34
C GLU A 34 8.02 -3.69 2.40
N HIS A 35 6.80 -3.28 2.77
CA HIS A 35 5.93 -4.02 3.67
C HIS A 35 5.48 -5.37 3.08
N ALA A 36 5.01 -5.37 1.83
CA ALA A 36 4.55 -6.57 1.15
C ALA A 36 5.67 -7.63 1.03
N VAL A 37 6.91 -7.21 0.79
CA VAL A 37 8.06 -8.11 0.73
C VAL A 37 8.42 -8.65 2.11
N SER A 38 8.56 -7.76 3.10
CA SER A 38 9.07 -8.13 4.42
C SER A 38 8.05 -8.89 5.30
N VAL A 39 6.75 -8.64 5.12
CA VAL A 39 5.69 -9.19 6.00
C VAL A 39 4.78 -10.19 5.27
N HIS A 40 4.58 -10.02 3.97
CA HIS A 40 3.75 -10.90 3.14
C HIS A 40 4.56 -11.79 2.19
N GLU A 41 5.89 -11.75 2.29
CA GLU A 41 6.81 -12.59 1.51
C GLU A 41 6.61 -12.48 -0.01
N HIS A 42 6.07 -11.34 -0.46
CA HIS A 42 5.99 -11.04 -1.89
C HIS A 42 7.38 -10.75 -2.46
N THR A 43 7.54 -10.91 -3.77
CA THR A 43 8.77 -10.51 -4.47
C THR A 43 8.69 -9.06 -4.89
N ASP A 44 9.71 -8.25 -4.60
CA ASP A 44 9.79 -6.88 -5.14
C ASP A 44 9.98 -6.95 -6.66
N SER A 45 8.98 -6.52 -7.40
CA SER A 45 9.00 -6.49 -8.86
C SER A 45 8.27 -5.25 -9.38
N PRO A 46 8.56 -4.82 -10.62
CA PRO A 46 7.82 -3.73 -11.26
C PRO A 46 6.30 -3.98 -11.25
N GLU A 47 5.88 -5.21 -11.50
CA GLU A 47 4.47 -5.62 -11.53
C GLU A 47 3.82 -5.51 -10.15
N LEU A 48 4.52 -5.90 -9.07
CA LEU A 48 4.01 -5.69 -7.70
C LEU A 48 3.80 -4.21 -7.42
N ARG A 49 4.77 -3.36 -7.79
CA ARG A 49 4.69 -1.91 -7.57
C ARG A 49 3.56 -1.27 -8.37
N GLU A 50 3.30 -1.76 -9.58
CA GLU A 50 2.20 -1.30 -10.42
C GLU A 50 0.84 -1.74 -9.87
N GLN A 51 0.73 -2.97 -9.37
CA GLN A 51 -0.47 -3.46 -8.67
C GLN A 51 -0.77 -2.64 -7.42
N ILE A 52 0.26 -2.35 -6.61
CA ILE A 52 0.13 -1.48 -5.43
C ILE A 52 -0.33 -0.09 -5.85
N ARG A 53 0.29 0.51 -6.87
CA ARG A 53 -0.12 1.84 -7.36
C ARG A 53 -1.58 1.86 -7.81
N ALA A 54 -2.01 0.84 -8.54
CA ALA A 54 -3.39 0.70 -9.01
C ALA A 54 -4.39 0.46 -7.88
N SER A 55 -3.93 0.00 -6.71
CA SER A 55 -4.78 -0.27 -5.56
C SER A 55 -4.89 0.90 -4.57
N LEU A 56 -4.10 1.95 -4.75
CA LEU A 56 -4.13 3.14 -3.90
C LEU A 56 -5.45 3.89 -4.05
N GLU A 57 -5.99 4.31 -2.93
CA GLU A 57 -7.17 5.17 -2.86
C GLU A 57 -6.77 6.60 -2.52
N ASP A 58 -7.59 7.58 -2.91
CA ASP A 58 -7.38 8.96 -2.46
C ASP A 58 -7.62 9.06 -0.95
N GLU A 59 -6.71 9.74 -0.25
CA GLU A 59 -6.90 10.08 1.15
C GLU A 59 -8.11 11.01 1.27
N ARG A 60 -9.20 10.48 1.83
CA ARG A 60 -10.36 11.30 2.16
C ARG A 60 -9.91 12.29 3.22
N ALA A 61 -10.03 13.59 2.92
CA ALA A 61 -9.78 14.66 3.88
C ALA A 61 -10.50 14.32 5.20
N ALA A 62 -9.74 14.23 6.28
CA ALA A 62 -10.30 14.10 7.61
C ALA A 62 -11.20 15.32 7.85
N VAL A 63 -12.49 15.07 8.06
CA VAL A 63 -13.47 16.10 8.46
C VAL A 63 -13.35 16.33 9.96
#